data_AF-A0AAV8DYJ2-F1
#
_entry.id   AF-A0AAV8DYJ2-F1
#
_cell.length_a   1.000
_cell.length_b   1.000
_cell.length_c   1.000
_cell.angle_alpha   90.00
_cell.angle_beta   90.00
_cell.angle_gamma   90.00
#
_symmetry.space_group_name_H-M   'P 1'
#
loop_
_entity.id
_entity.type
_entity.pdbx_description
1 polymer ?
#
loop_
_entity_poly.entity_id
_entity_poly.type
_entity_poly.pdbx_seq_one_letter_code
_entity_poly.pdbx_strand_id
1 'polypeptide(L)'
;MFTHTTGNLYLYKPTDHSGFAKTKISDQKKKKERKKKRGKHILKLIMLRLALKRSLRLGPAVSDAPSAAVASRGYHERVVDHYNNPRNVGSFDKEDPNVGTGLVGAPACGDVMKLQIKVDEDSGKIVDACFKTFGCGSAIASSSVATEWVKGKQMEEVLTIKNTEIAKHLSLPPVKLHCSMLAEDAIKAAVKDYELKKAKAAPKQE
;
A
#
# COMPACT_ATOMS: atom_id res chain seq x y z
N MET A 1 58.17 -11.86 -27.12
CA MET A 1 58.27 -10.45 -26.71
C MET A 1 57.23 -10.20 -25.62
N PHE A 2 57.69 -10.14 -24.37
CA PHE A 2 56.92 -9.79 -23.18
C PHE A 2 57.10 -8.29 -22.91
N THR A 3 56.02 -7.55 -22.65
CA THR A 3 55.99 -6.27 -21.92
C THR A 3 54.68 -6.26 -21.12
N HIS A 4 54.67 -6.63 -19.83
CA HIS A 4 54.88 -5.85 -18.60
C HIS A 4 53.89 -4.69 -18.32
N THR A 5 53.07 -4.90 -17.27
CA THR A 5 52.68 -3.98 -16.15
C THR A 5 51.98 -2.66 -16.49
N THR A 6 50.78 -2.33 -15.97
CA THR A 6 50.32 -2.13 -14.58
C THR A 6 48.78 -2.00 -14.65
N GLY A 7 47.91 -2.44 -13.74
CA GLY A 7 47.96 -2.39 -12.28
C GLY A 7 47.22 -1.14 -11.78
N ASN A 8 45.89 -1.15 -11.67
CA ASN A 8 45.21 -0.24 -10.76
C ASN A 8 43.94 -0.85 -10.14
N LEU A 9 44.13 -1.33 -8.92
CA LEU A 9 43.16 -1.91 -8.00
C LEU A 9 42.85 -0.83 -6.96
N TYR A 10 41.72 -0.11 -7.10
CA TYR A 10 41.24 0.75 -6.02
C TYR A 10 40.43 -0.06 -5.02
N LEU A 11 41.17 -0.63 -4.08
CA LEU A 11 40.72 -0.99 -2.74
C LEU A 11 40.26 0.28 -2.02
N TYR A 12 38.97 0.40 -1.72
CA TYR A 12 38.50 1.32 -0.69
C TYR A 12 38.31 0.52 0.61
N LYS A 13 39.19 0.77 1.58
CA LYS A 13 39.15 0.18 2.91
C LYS A 13 37.96 0.72 3.72
N PRO A 14 37.42 -0.08 4.65
CA PRO A 14 36.33 0.30 5.55
C PRO A 14 36.82 1.29 6.61
N THR A 15 36.05 2.37 6.83
CA THR A 15 36.24 3.29 7.96
C THR A 15 35.50 2.78 9.18
N ASP A 16 36.26 2.49 10.23
CA ASP A 16 35.81 2.29 11.59
C ASP A 16 35.05 3.53 12.11
N HIS A 17 33.77 3.35 12.46
CA HIS A 17 33.01 4.29 13.29
C HIS A 17 32.55 3.61 14.59
N SER A 18 33.51 3.06 15.33
CA SER A 18 33.39 2.71 16.74
C SER A 18 33.35 4.00 17.60
N GLY A 19 32.29 4.80 17.46
CA GLY A 19 32.17 6.09 18.16
C GLY A 19 30.76 6.59 18.47
N PHE A 20 29.70 5.89 18.07
CA PHE A 20 28.32 6.38 18.17
C PHE A 20 27.49 5.78 19.34
N ALA A 21 28.12 4.97 20.20
CA ALA A 21 27.43 4.11 21.17
C ALA A 21 27.49 4.56 22.65
N LYS A 22 27.82 5.83 22.95
CA LYS A 22 27.88 6.31 24.36
C LYS A 22 27.00 7.50 24.73
N THR A 23 26.22 8.07 23.80
CA THR A 23 25.37 9.25 24.08
C THR A 23 23.86 8.98 24.15
N LYS A 24 23.38 7.75 23.91
CA LYS A 24 21.92 7.43 23.91
C LYS A 24 21.34 6.91 25.24
N ILE A 25 22.14 6.79 26.31
CA ILE A 25 21.71 6.16 27.57
C ILE A 25 21.24 7.20 28.63
N SER A 26 21.70 8.46 28.58
CA SER A 26 21.32 9.47 29.59
C SER A 26 19.98 10.19 29.30
N ASP A 27 19.56 10.27 28.04
CA ASP A 27 18.31 10.97 27.66
C ASP A 27 17.03 10.14 27.83
N GLN A 28 17.14 8.80 27.88
CA GLN A 28 15.97 7.93 28.04
C GLN A 28 15.41 7.92 29.46
N LYS A 29 16.22 8.25 30.48
CA LYS A 29 15.78 8.22 31.88
C LYS A 29 14.94 9.45 32.26
N LYS A 30 15.22 10.61 31.66
CA LYS A 30 14.53 11.89 31.97
C LYS A 30 13.14 12.03 31.32
N LYS A 31 12.89 11.31 30.22
CA LYS A 31 11.59 11.36 29.49
C LYS A 31 10.51 10.45 30.13
N LYS A 32 10.92 9.38 30.83
CA LYS A 32 10.01 8.42 31.48
C LYS A 32 9.31 9.00 32.72
N GLU A 33 9.97 9.91 33.43
CA GLU A 33 9.44 10.53 34.66
C GLU A 33 8.42 11.66 34.39
N ARG A 34 8.54 12.37 33.27
CA ARG A 34 7.59 13.43 32.87
C ARG A 34 6.24 12.89 32.38
N LYS A 35 6.17 11.65 31.87
CA LYS A 35 4.89 11.02 31.44
C LYS A 35 4.01 10.60 32.62
N LYS A 36 4.60 10.26 33.78
CA LYS A 36 3.85 9.77 34.96
C LYS A 36 3.07 10.88 35.68
N LYS A 37 3.48 12.14 35.57
CA LYS A 37 2.80 13.30 36.20
C LYS A 37 1.64 13.90 35.40
N ARG A 38 1.50 13.62 34.09
CA ARG A 38 0.41 14.16 33.25
C ARG A 38 -0.87 13.31 33.23
N GLY A 39 -0.79 12.01 33.57
CA GLY A 39 -1.96 11.12 33.58
C GLY A 39 -2.95 11.33 34.74
N LYS A 40 -2.49 11.88 35.87
CA LYS A 40 -3.34 12.08 37.06
C LYS A 40 -4.33 13.26 36.94
N HIS A 41 -4.04 14.25 36.09
CA HIS A 41 -4.93 15.42 35.92
C HIS A 41 -6.03 15.22 34.87
N ILE A 42 -5.83 14.35 33.87
CA ILE A 42 -6.85 14.07 32.84
C ILE A 42 -7.98 13.19 33.39
N LEU A 43 -7.68 12.28 34.32
CA LEU A 43 -8.68 11.40 34.91
C LEU A 43 -9.69 12.14 35.81
N LYS A 44 -9.26 13.24 36.45
CA LYS A 44 -10.16 14.10 37.25
C LYS A 44 -11.12 14.94 36.40
N LEU A 45 -10.79 15.18 35.12
CA LEU A 45 -11.63 15.93 34.17
C LEU A 45 -12.67 15.05 33.45
N ILE A 46 -12.38 13.76 33.26
CA ILE A 46 -13.32 12.82 32.62
C ILE A 46 -14.46 12.43 33.59
N MET A 47 -14.16 12.26 34.88
CA MET A 47 -15.18 11.91 35.89
C MET A 47 -16.24 13.02 36.09
N LEU A 48 -15.90 14.30 35.90
CA LEU A 48 -16.85 15.41 36.05
C LEU A 48 -17.81 15.54 34.86
N ARG A 49 -17.46 14.99 33.68
CA ARG A 49 -18.35 15.01 32.49
C ARG A 49 -19.34 13.84 32.44
N LEU A 50 -19.13 12.77 33.21
CA LEU A 50 -20.04 11.63 33.29
C LEU A 50 -21.25 11.88 34.21
N ALA A 51 -21.19 12.89 35.08
CA ALA A 51 -22.27 13.19 36.03
C ALA A 51 -23.39 14.10 35.47
N LEU A 52 -23.22 14.73 34.29
CA LEU A 52 -24.20 15.70 33.76
C LEU A 52 -24.98 15.24 32.51
N LYS A 53 -24.75 14.02 32.00
CA LYS A 53 -25.42 13.52 30.77
C LYS A 53 -26.53 12.49 31.01
N ARG A 54 -27.10 12.44 32.23
CA ARG A 54 -28.16 11.47 32.59
C ARG A 54 -29.58 12.04 32.66
N SER A 55 -29.82 13.18 32.01
CA SER A 55 -31.14 13.80 32.00
C SER A 55 -31.38 14.47 30.66
N LEU A 56 -31.84 13.67 29.68
CA LEU A 56 -32.77 14.02 28.60
C LEU A 56 -32.87 12.82 27.66
N ARG A 57 -33.81 11.91 27.97
CA ARG A 57 -34.39 10.98 27.00
C ARG A 57 -35.55 11.71 26.32
N LEU A 58 -35.49 11.84 25.00
CA LEU A 58 -36.62 11.96 24.09
C LEU A 58 -36.10 11.56 22.71
N GLY A 59 -36.56 10.42 22.18
CA GLY A 59 -36.61 10.19 20.74
C GLY A 59 -38.06 10.32 20.27
N PRO A 60 -38.42 9.84 19.07
CA PRO A 60 -37.64 9.76 17.83
C PRO A 60 -38.39 10.47 16.66
N ALA A 61 -37.72 10.80 15.55
CA ALA A 61 -38.36 10.90 14.22
C ALA A 61 -37.37 11.31 13.13
N VAL A 62 -37.18 10.39 12.17
CA VAL A 62 -37.04 10.57 10.72
C VAL A 62 -36.58 11.93 10.15
N SER A 63 -35.52 11.86 9.35
CA SER A 63 -35.52 12.47 8.02
C SER A 63 -34.43 11.78 7.19
N ASP A 64 -34.83 10.75 6.46
CA ASP A 64 -34.18 10.39 5.20
C ASP A 64 -34.30 11.61 4.29
N ALA A 65 -33.23 12.42 4.24
CA ALA A 65 -33.06 13.46 3.25
C ALA A 65 -31.77 13.13 2.49
N PRO A 66 -31.81 13.11 1.15
CA PRO A 66 -30.63 12.83 0.36
C PRO A 66 -29.66 13.98 0.64
N SER A 67 -28.44 13.62 1.06
CA SER A 67 -27.36 14.59 1.18
C SER A 67 -27.24 15.30 -0.17
N ALA A 68 -27.57 16.57 -0.15
CA ALA A 68 -27.59 17.47 -1.27
C ALA A 68 -26.29 17.36 -2.09
N ALA A 69 -26.48 17.22 -3.40
CA ALA A 69 -25.58 17.56 -4.48
C ALA A 69 -24.18 18.00 -4.04
N VAL A 70 -23.27 17.04 -3.92
CA VAL A 70 -21.83 17.34 -4.02
C VAL A 70 -21.63 17.85 -5.44
N ALA A 71 -21.32 19.14 -5.56
CA ALA A 71 -20.95 19.79 -6.81
C ALA A 71 -20.12 18.83 -7.68
N SER A 72 -20.59 18.56 -8.90
CA SER A 72 -20.03 17.52 -9.77
C SER A 72 -18.59 17.86 -10.17
N ARG A 73 -17.63 17.49 -9.32
CA ARG A 73 -16.28 17.16 -9.78
C ARG A 73 -16.49 16.05 -10.81
N GLY A 74 -16.06 16.24 -12.06
CA GLY A 74 -16.35 15.37 -13.21
C GLY A 74 -15.79 13.95 -13.15
N TYR A 75 -15.87 13.29 -11.99
CA TYR A 75 -15.53 11.91 -11.74
C TYR A 75 -16.81 11.09 -11.66
N HIS A 76 -16.76 9.89 -12.22
CA HIS A 76 -17.83 8.91 -12.10
C HIS A 76 -17.99 8.47 -10.63
N GLU A 77 -19.23 8.15 -10.22
CA GLU A 77 -19.56 7.73 -8.85
C GLU A 77 -18.66 6.59 -8.33
N ARG A 78 -18.33 5.63 -9.19
CA ARG A 78 -17.44 4.50 -8.86
C ARG A 78 -16.03 4.96 -8.51
N VAL A 79 -15.49 5.94 -9.24
CA VAL A 79 -14.18 6.51 -8.93
C VAL A 79 -14.21 7.17 -7.56
N VAL A 80 -15.27 7.91 -7.26
CA VAL A 80 -15.43 8.58 -5.97
C VAL A 80 -15.55 7.57 -4.83
N ASP A 81 -16.29 6.48 -5.03
CA ASP A 81 -16.44 5.44 -4.01
C ASP A 81 -15.11 4.74 -3.69
N HIS A 82 -14.37 4.25 -4.69
CA HIS A 82 -13.05 3.64 -4.45
C HIS A 82 -11.99 4.64 -3.97
N TYR A 83 -12.17 5.93 -4.23
CA TYR A 83 -11.28 6.96 -3.69
C TYR A 83 -11.54 7.22 -2.20
N ASN A 84 -12.80 7.35 -1.79
CA ASN A 84 -13.18 7.64 -0.40
C ASN A 84 -13.05 6.40 0.49
N ASN A 85 -13.37 5.22 -0.04
CA ASN A 85 -13.36 3.95 0.66
C ASN A 85 -12.49 2.92 -0.09
N PRO A 86 -11.17 3.15 -0.25
CA PRO A 86 -10.32 2.22 -0.99
C PRO A 86 -10.29 0.86 -0.30
N ARG A 87 -10.46 -0.21 -1.08
CA ARG A 87 -10.46 -1.59 -0.59
C ARG A 87 -9.02 -2.11 -0.60
N ASN A 88 -8.68 -3.03 0.29
CA ASN A 88 -7.37 -3.72 0.24
C ASN A 88 -6.12 -2.81 0.35
N VAL A 89 -6.24 -1.64 1.00
CA VAL A 89 -5.07 -0.80 1.28
C VAL A 89 -4.18 -1.47 2.32
N GLY A 90 -2.92 -1.72 1.97
CA GLY A 90 -2.03 -2.46 2.85
C GLY A 90 -0.70 -2.82 2.23
N SER A 91 0.05 -3.68 2.90
CA SER A 91 1.26 -4.27 2.34
C SER A 91 1.53 -5.60 3.03
N PHE A 92 1.98 -6.57 2.26
CA PHE A 92 2.51 -7.83 2.78
C PHE A 92 4.02 -7.74 2.98
N ASP A 93 4.55 -8.72 3.72
CA ASP A 93 5.99 -8.90 3.84
C ASP A 93 6.58 -9.23 2.46
N LYS A 94 7.71 -8.59 2.12
CA LYS A 94 8.39 -8.79 0.85
C LYS A 94 9.18 -10.10 0.85
N GLU A 95 9.61 -10.56 2.03
CA GLU A 95 10.42 -11.77 2.19
C GLU A 95 9.57 -13.05 2.12
N ASP A 96 8.23 -12.93 2.18
CA ASP A 96 7.33 -14.08 2.02
C ASP A 96 7.49 -14.69 0.60
N PRO A 97 7.79 -15.99 0.49
CA PRO A 97 7.94 -16.68 -0.80
C PRO A 97 6.62 -16.77 -1.57
N ASN A 98 5.49 -16.62 -0.89
CA ASN A 98 4.14 -16.70 -1.45
C ASN A 98 3.59 -15.33 -1.86
N VAL A 99 4.39 -14.27 -1.74
CA VAL A 99 4.00 -12.91 -2.08
C VAL A 99 4.75 -12.42 -3.32
N GLY A 100 4.00 -12.09 -4.37
CA GLY A 100 4.50 -11.35 -5.54
C GLY A 100 4.35 -9.84 -5.34
N THR A 101 5.38 -9.05 -5.67
CA THR A 101 5.34 -7.59 -5.54
C THR A 101 5.61 -6.89 -6.88
N GLY A 102 4.61 -6.16 -7.36
CA GLY A 102 4.73 -5.25 -8.51
C GLY A 102 4.89 -3.81 -8.03
N LEU A 103 6.00 -3.16 -8.36
CA LEU A 103 6.20 -1.72 -8.17
C LEU A 103 6.38 -1.09 -9.55
N VAL A 104 5.44 -0.21 -9.92
CA VAL A 104 5.39 0.42 -11.25
C VAL A 104 5.13 1.92 -11.11
N GLY A 105 5.45 2.67 -12.17
CA GLY A 105 5.36 4.12 -12.20
C GLY A 105 6.66 4.82 -11.82
N ALA A 106 6.65 6.15 -11.91
CA ALA A 106 7.82 6.99 -11.68
C ALA A 106 7.43 8.20 -10.82
N PRO A 107 8.19 8.51 -9.74
CA PRO A 107 7.90 9.67 -8.89
C PRO A 107 7.85 10.99 -9.67
N ALA A 108 8.65 11.13 -10.72
CA ALA A 108 8.66 12.31 -11.58
C ALA A 108 7.34 12.55 -12.33
N CYS A 109 6.60 11.48 -12.64
CA CYS A 109 5.30 11.55 -13.32
C CYS A 109 4.13 11.76 -12.35
N GLY A 110 4.38 11.68 -11.04
CA GLY A 110 3.36 11.85 -10.00
C GLY A 110 2.50 10.61 -9.73
N ASP A 111 2.71 9.50 -10.46
CA ASP A 111 2.00 8.24 -10.27
C ASP A 111 2.99 7.09 -9.99
N VAL A 112 2.84 6.44 -8.83
CA VAL A 112 3.61 5.27 -8.38
C VAL A 112 2.68 4.30 -7.68
N MET A 113 2.63 3.07 -8.15
CA MET A 113 1.76 2.02 -7.62
C MET A 113 2.58 0.81 -7.18
N LYS A 114 2.37 0.39 -5.93
CA LYS A 114 2.81 -0.89 -5.39
C LYS A 114 1.60 -1.80 -5.23
N LEU A 115 1.57 -2.92 -5.92
CA LEU A 115 0.56 -3.97 -5.77
C LEU A 115 1.25 -5.26 -5.33
N GLN A 116 0.70 -5.91 -4.31
CA GLN A 116 1.20 -7.17 -3.80
C GLN A 116 0.07 -8.20 -3.84
N ILE A 117 0.37 -9.38 -4.38
CA ILE A 117 -0.53 -10.54 -4.40
C ILE A 117 0.04 -11.61 -3.48
N LYS A 118 -0.83 -12.30 -2.76
CA LYS A 118 -0.50 -13.50 -1.99
C LYS A 118 -1.13 -14.70 -2.67
N VAL A 119 -0.31 -15.68 -3.02
CA VAL A 119 -0.71 -16.87 -3.76
C VAL A 119 -0.66 -18.07 -2.85
N ASP A 120 -1.66 -18.94 -2.97
CA ASP A 120 -1.69 -20.25 -2.33
C ASP A 120 -0.89 -21.25 -3.18
N GLU A 121 0.07 -21.94 -2.56
CA GLU A 121 1.01 -22.82 -3.26
C GLU A 121 0.32 -24.07 -3.82
N ASP A 122 -0.68 -24.59 -3.12
CA ASP A 122 -1.35 -25.84 -3.47
C ASP A 122 -2.31 -25.64 -4.65
N SER A 123 -3.08 -24.54 -4.63
CA SER A 123 -4.11 -24.27 -5.64
C SER A 123 -3.65 -23.35 -6.77
N GLY A 124 -2.58 -22.59 -6.58
CA GLY A 124 -2.17 -21.53 -7.51
C GLY A 124 -3.11 -20.33 -7.54
N LYS A 125 -3.99 -20.19 -6.53
CA LYS A 125 -4.98 -19.11 -6.43
C LYS A 125 -4.43 -17.91 -5.68
N ILE A 126 -4.83 -16.72 -6.10
CA ILE A 126 -4.55 -15.50 -5.33
C ILE A 126 -5.53 -15.43 -4.15
N VAL A 127 -5.05 -15.70 -2.94
CA VAL A 127 -5.89 -15.68 -1.72
C VAL A 127 -6.17 -14.27 -1.23
N ASP A 128 -5.22 -13.36 -1.43
CA ASP A 128 -5.37 -11.97 -1.04
C ASP A 128 -4.50 -11.05 -1.89
N ALA A 129 -4.89 -9.79 -1.96
CA ALA A 129 -4.13 -8.75 -2.65
C ALA A 129 -4.22 -7.47 -1.85
N CYS A 130 -3.15 -6.67 -1.91
CA CYS A 130 -3.12 -5.36 -1.27
C CYS A 130 -2.33 -4.36 -2.10
N PHE A 131 -2.63 -3.08 -1.94
CA PHE A 131 -1.94 -2.03 -2.67
C PHE A 131 -1.58 -0.82 -1.81
N LYS A 132 -0.58 -0.09 -2.30
CA LYS A 132 -0.27 1.30 -1.92
C LYS A 132 0.02 2.06 -3.19
N THR A 133 -0.62 3.21 -3.36
CA THR A 133 -0.44 4.03 -4.55
C THR A 133 -0.30 5.49 -4.17
N PHE A 134 0.53 6.19 -4.91
CA PHE A 134 0.65 7.64 -4.90
C PHE A 134 0.25 8.10 -6.29
N GLY A 135 -0.78 8.94 -6.38
CA GLY A 135 -1.29 9.37 -7.67
C GLY A 135 -2.62 10.10 -7.53
N CYS A 136 -3.21 10.44 -8.67
CA CYS A 136 -4.52 11.08 -8.68
C CYS A 136 -5.65 10.14 -8.20
N GLY A 137 -6.83 10.69 -7.88
CA GLY A 137 -7.96 9.88 -7.40
C GLY A 137 -8.37 8.73 -8.33
N SER A 138 -8.22 8.91 -9.65
CA SER A 138 -8.42 7.85 -10.64
C SER A 138 -7.39 6.73 -10.54
N ALA A 139 -6.13 7.03 -10.22
CA ALA A 139 -5.11 6.02 -9.98
C ALA A 139 -5.43 5.19 -8.72
N ILE A 140 -5.86 5.84 -7.64
CA ILE A 140 -6.31 5.17 -6.41
C ILE A 140 -7.50 4.25 -6.68
N ALA A 141 -8.50 4.74 -7.41
CA ALA A 141 -9.67 3.95 -7.79
C ALA A 141 -9.29 2.74 -8.65
N SER A 142 -8.45 2.93 -9.68
CA SER A 142 -7.95 1.84 -10.53
C SER A 142 -7.19 0.79 -9.73
N SER A 143 -6.33 1.20 -8.79
CA SER A 143 -5.60 0.27 -7.92
C SER A 143 -6.54 -0.54 -7.02
N SER A 144 -7.56 0.09 -6.44
CA SER A 144 -8.56 -0.60 -5.61
C SER A 144 -9.32 -1.66 -6.41
N VAL A 145 -9.85 -1.28 -7.58
CA VAL A 145 -10.59 -2.20 -8.46
C VAL A 145 -9.69 -3.37 -8.88
N ALA A 146 -8.45 -3.08 -9.27
CA ALA A 146 -7.48 -4.11 -9.63
C ALA A 146 -7.28 -5.13 -8.50
N THR A 147 -7.09 -4.69 -7.25
CA THR A 147 -6.91 -5.61 -6.12
C THR A 147 -8.14 -6.46 -5.82
N GLU A 148 -9.34 -5.92 -6.01
CA GLU A 148 -10.58 -6.69 -5.84
C GLU A 148 -10.75 -7.74 -6.94
N TRP A 149 -10.37 -7.40 -8.17
CA TRP A 149 -10.53 -8.29 -9.32
C TRP A 149 -9.51 -9.43 -9.35
N VAL A 150 -8.31 -9.24 -8.81
CA VAL A 150 -7.30 -10.31 -8.76
C VAL A 150 -7.55 -11.30 -7.63
N LYS A 151 -8.29 -10.89 -6.59
CA LYS A 151 -8.55 -11.75 -5.43
C LYS A 151 -9.46 -12.91 -5.81
N GLY A 152 -9.05 -14.13 -5.46
CA GLY A 152 -9.78 -15.36 -5.73
C GLY A 152 -9.64 -15.93 -7.15
N LYS A 153 -8.89 -15.26 -8.03
CA LYS A 153 -8.62 -15.73 -9.40
C LYS A 153 -7.34 -16.57 -9.49
N GLN A 154 -7.25 -17.36 -10.56
CA GLN A 154 -6.02 -18.05 -10.94
C GLN A 154 -4.98 -17.06 -11.46
N MET A 155 -3.70 -17.43 -11.34
CA MET A 155 -2.57 -16.62 -11.84
C MET A 155 -2.65 -16.37 -13.35
N GLU A 156 -3.12 -17.33 -14.13
CA GLU A 156 -3.27 -17.20 -15.58
C GLU A 156 -4.44 -16.29 -15.94
N GLU A 157 -5.52 -16.33 -15.15
CA GLU A 157 -6.72 -15.51 -15.37
C GLU A 157 -6.43 -14.03 -15.11
N VAL A 158 -5.63 -13.70 -14.09
CA VAL A 158 -5.33 -12.29 -13.79
C VAL A 158 -4.51 -11.61 -14.87
N LEU A 159 -3.71 -12.35 -15.65
CA LEU A 159 -2.98 -11.83 -16.81
C LEU A 159 -3.90 -11.43 -17.96
N THR A 160 -5.13 -11.94 -17.98
CA THR A 160 -6.14 -11.58 -19.00
C THR A 160 -6.84 -10.25 -18.71
N ILE A 161 -6.72 -9.72 -17.49
CA ILE A 161 -7.31 -8.44 -17.09
C ILE A 161 -6.63 -7.31 -17.86
N LYS A 162 -7.42 -6.57 -18.65
CA LYS A 162 -6.93 -5.46 -19.48
C LYS A 162 -7.28 -4.11 -18.87
N ASN A 163 -6.44 -3.11 -19.14
CA ASN A 163 -6.68 -1.72 -18.78
C ASN A 163 -8.02 -1.19 -19.33
N THR A 164 -8.47 -1.70 -20.47
CA THR A 164 -9.73 -1.28 -21.11
C THR A 164 -10.95 -1.66 -20.29
N GLU A 165 -10.91 -2.82 -19.63
CA GLU A 165 -11.98 -3.31 -18.76
C GLU A 165 -12.06 -2.47 -17.48
N ILE A 166 -10.90 -2.17 -16.87
CA ILE A 166 -10.81 -1.30 -15.69
C ILE A 166 -11.31 0.11 -16.03
N ALA A 167 -10.85 0.67 -17.16
CA ALA A 167 -11.26 2.00 -17.61
C ALA A 167 -12.76 2.08 -17.89
N LYS A 168 -13.34 1.05 -18.53
CA LYS A 168 -14.77 0.96 -18.77
C LYS A 168 -15.56 0.82 -17.47
N HIS A 169 -15.07 0.00 -16.53
CA HIS A 169 -15.71 -0.21 -15.24
C HIS A 169 -15.78 1.08 -14.42
N LEU A 170 -14.72 1.87 -14.42
CA LEU A 170 -14.64 3.15 -13.72
C LEU A 170 -15.16 4.33 -14.54
N SER A 171 -15.58 4.09 -15.79
CA SER A 171 -16.00 5.12 -16.76
C SER A 171 -14.98 6.27 -16.86
N LEU A 172 -13.69 5.92 -16.99
CA LEU A 172 -12.61 6.89 -17.04
C LEU A 172 -12.67 7.71 -18.33
N PRO A 173 -12.51 9.04 -18.26
CA PRO A 173 -12.35 9.86 -19.45
C PRO A 173 -11.01 9.54 -20.16
N PRO A 174 -10.88 9.80 -21.47
CA PRO A 174 -9.69 9.46 -22.26
C PRO A 174 -8.36 9.99 -21.65
N VAL A 175 -8.40 11.16 -21.02
CA VAL A 175 -7.23 11.80 -20.39
C VAL A 175 -6.67 10.98 -19.20
N LYS A 176 -7.47 10.12 -18.58
CA LYS A 176 -7.12 9.33 -17.39
C LYS A 176 -6.90 7.84 -17.66
N LEU A 177 -6.79 7.44 -18.92
CA LEU A 177 -6.54 6.04 -19.29
C LEU A 177 -5.17 5.52 -18.83
N HIS A 178 -4.17 6.38 -18.60
CA HIS A 178 -2.89 5.96 -18.03
C HIS A 178 -3.04 5.33 -16.63
N CYS A 179 -4.07 5.71 -15.87
CA CYS A 179 -4.34 5.15 -14.55
C CYS A 179 -4.73 3.67 -14.62
N SER A 180 -5.45 3.25 -15.67
CA SER A 180 -5.79 1.83 -15.86
C SER A 180 -4.62 1.04 -16.45
N MET A 181 -3.78 1.64 -17.28
CA MET A 181 -2.54 1.03 -17.77
C MET A 181 -1.58 0.73 -16.61
N LEU A 182 -1.39 1.69 -15.70
CA LEU A 182 -0.57 1.51 -14.50
C LEU A 182 -1.04 0.33 -13.65
N ALA A 183 -2.36 0.15 -13.50
CA ALA A 183 -2.93 -0.95 -12.75
C ALA A 183 -2.70 -2.31 -13.43
N GLU A 184 -2.87 -2.40 -14.75
CA GLU A 184 -2.55 -3.60 -15.53
C GLU A 184 -1.06 -3.97 -15.40
N ASP A 185 -0.17 -2.99 -15.56
CA ASP A 185 1.28 -3.19 -15.46
C ASP A 185 1.67 -3.66 -14.04
N ALA A 186 1.02 -3.12 -13.00
CA ALA A 186 1.25 -3.53 -11.62
C ALA A 186 0.87 -5.00 -11.38
N ILE A 187 -0.26 -5.47 -11.94
CA ILE A 187 -0.70 -6.87 -11.85
C ILE A 187 0.35 -7.79 -12.51
N LYS A 188 0.74 -7.48 -13.74
CA LYS A 188 1.73 -8.27 -14.49
C LYS A 188 3.08 -8.31 -13.77
N ALA A 189 3.52 -7.17 -13.23
CA ALA A 189 4.76 -7.10 -12.47
C ALA A 189 4.70 -7.94 -11.19
N ALA A 190 3.57 -7.94 -10.47
CA ALA A 190 3.39 -8.75 -9.26
C ALA A 190 3.39 -10.25 -9.56
N VAL A 191 2.71 -10.67 -10.64
CA VAL A 191 2.71 -12.07 -11.11
C VAL A 191 4.12 -12.51 -11.48
N LYS A 192 4.83 -11.71 -12.28
CA LYS A 192 6.20 -12.00 -12.70
C LYS A 192 7.16 -12.12 -11.51
N ASP A 193 7.05 -11.24 -10.51
CA ASP A 193 7.86 -11.30 -9.31
C ASP A 193 7.63 -12.62 -8.54
N TYR A 194 6.38 -13.06 -8.42
CA TYR A 194 6.04 -14.34 -7.81
C TYR A 194 6.65 -15.54 -8.57
N GLU A 195 6.48 -15.58 -9.89
CA GLU A 195 7.07 -16.64 -10.74
C GLU A 195 8.60 -16.69 -10.61
N LEU A 196 9.27 -15.53 -10.60
CA LEU A 196 10.71 -15.43 -10.42
C LEU A 196 11.15 -15.93 -9.04
N LYS A 197 10.36 -15.69 -7.99
CA LYS A 197 10.64 -16.22 -6.64
C LYS A 197 10.49 -17.74 -6.60
N LYS A 198 9.43 -18.29 -7.22
CA LYS A 198 9.23 -19.75 -7.31
C LYS A 198 10.32 -20.44 -8.11
N ALA A 199 10.75 -19.86 -9.23
CA ALA A 199 11.85 -20.39 -10.04
C ALA A 199 13.20 -20.41 -9.29
N LYS A 200 13.44 -19.46 -8.38
CA LYS A 200 14.64 -19.44 -7.52
C LYS A 200 14.56 -20.43 -6.36
N ALA A 201 13.37 -20.74 -5.88
CA ALA A 201 13.14 -21.68 -4.78
C ALA A 201 13.16 -23.15 -5.23
N ALA A 202 12.88 -23.41 -6.52
CA ALA A 202 13.02 -24.75 -7.09
C ALA A 202 14.51 -25.16 -7.12
N PRO A 203 14.90 -26.29 -6.51
CA PRO A 203 16.28 -26.76 -6.59
C PRO A 203 16.62 -27.07 -8.05
N LYS A 204 17.71 -26.47 -8.55
CA LYS A 204 18.30 -26.89 -9.82
C LYS A 204 18.69 -28.36 -9.67
N GLN A 205 17.98 -29.24 -10.34
CA GLN A 205 18.46 -30.60 -10.56
C GLN A 205 19.63 -30.47 -11.54
N GLU A 206 20.84 -30.63 -11.00
CA GLU A 206 22.11 -30.74 -11.74
C GLU A 206 22.26 -32.13 -12.36
#